data_AF-A0A3M0ZIQ4-F1
#
_entry.id   AF-A0A3M0ZIQ4-F1
#
_cell.length_a   1.000
_cell.length_b   1.000
_cell.length_c   1.000
_cell.angle_alpha   90.00
_cell.angle_beta   90.00
_cell.angle_gamma   90.00
#
_symmetry.space_group_name_H-M   'P 1'
#
loop_
_entity.id
_entity.type
_entity.pdbx_description
1 polymer ?
#
loop_
_entity_poly.entity_id
_entity_poly.type
_entity_poly.pdbx_seq_one_letter_code
_entity_poly.pdbx_strand_id
1 'polypeptide(L)'
;MMLGTGVAVVSLELLPRLLPALLPPKVRAVQRIYDARSSWESMMRGDAELGFTLRQDLDLVFPSEGREIRIRTREFDTAGVGFRDLGTRPPYDAIAIGDSFTFCDDAPAENCWVRRLADQTGLSIATLGVNGYSNLAEARLLRRVSASVHPKLVLVGFFPNDFKDNLHFARWTESGSSDDYWTWMRRKRRSDLSDRLARYSILYRLFDAARRYGKRHTCEYREGGLDFVWRADAWWREVVRNPGKTPGFEL
;
A
#
# COMPACT_ATOMS: atom_id res chain seq x y z
N MET A 1 -1.24 -37.05 26.07
CA MET A 1 -1.66 -35.63 25.97
C MET A 1 -0.97 -34.89 24.82
N MET A 2 0.34 -35.05 24.60
CA MET A 2 1.08 -34.31 23.56
C MET A 2 0.66 -34.61 22.10
N LEU A 3 0.25 -35.85 21.79
CA LEU A 3 -0.16 -36.23 20.42
C LEU A 3 -1.43 -35.48 19.97
N GLY A 4 -2.41 -35.31 20.87
CA GLY A 4 -3.67 -34.62 20.57
C GLY A 4 -3.47 -33.12 20.30
N THR A 5 -2.61 -32.47 21.08
CA THR A 5 -2.26 -31.05 20.87
C THR A 5 -1.54 -30.84 19.54
N GLY A 6 -0.61 -31.73 19.17
CA GLY A 6 0.08 -31.67 17.89
C GLY A 6 -0.87 -31.79 16.70
N VAL A 7 -1.78 -32.78 16.73
CA VAL A 7 -2.81 -32.96 15.70
C VAL A 7 -3.71 -31.74 15.61
N ALA A 8 -4.12 -31.16 16.73
CA ALA A 8 -4.96 -29.96 16.75
C ALA A 8 -4.27 -28.76 16.09
N VAL A 9 -3.00 -28.49 16.43
CA VAL A 9 -2.23 -27.38 15.83
C VAL A 9 -2.03 -27.58 14.34
N VAL A 10 -1.66 -28.79 13.91
CA VAL A 10 -1.49 -29.11 12.48
C VAL A 10 -2.82 -28.94 11.73
N SER A 11 -3.92 -29.41 12.31
CA SER A 11 -5.25 -29.27 11.71
C SER A 11 -5.65 -27.80 11.57
N LEU A 12 -5.39 -26.97 12.59
CA LEU A 12 -5.66 -25.52 12.57
C LEU A 12 -4.79 -24.75 11.56
N GLU A 13 -3.64 -25.28 11.18
CA GLU A 13 -2.77 -24.68 10.15
C GLU A 13 -3.11 -25.17 8.73
N LEU A 14 -3.48 -26.44 8.57
CA LEU A 14 -3.71 -27.05 7.25
C LEU A 14 -5.15 -26.91 6.75
N LEU A 15 -6.16 -27.14 7.59
CA LEU A 15 -7.56 -27.08 7.17
C LEU A 15 -7.95 -25.73 6.56
N PRO A 16 -7.52 -24.57 7.11
CA PRO A 16 -7.82 -23.28 6.48
C PRO A 16 -7.21 -23.11 5.08
N ARG A 17 -6.09 -23.78 4.78
CA ARG A 17 -5.42 -23.72 3.47
C ARG A 17 -6.11 -24.61 2.45
N LEU A 18 -6.51 -25.81 2.88
CA LEU A 18 -7.15 -26.80 2.02
C LEU A 18 -8.62 -26.47 1.76
N LEU A 19 -9.31 -25.89 2.75
CA LEU A 19 -10.75 -25.63 2.72
C LEU A 19 -11.06 -24.17 3.15
N PRO A 20 -10.54 -23.16 2.44
CA PRO A 20 -10.70 -21.75 2.83
C PRO A 20 -12.17 -21.31 2.86
N ALA A 21 -13.05 -21.94 2.06
CA ALA A 21 -14.48 -21.68 2.04
C ALA A 21 -15.17 -21.97 3.39
N LEU A 22 -14.64 -22.90 4.19
CA LEU A 22 -15.17 -23.23 5.52
C LEU A 22 -14.82 -22.18 6.58
N LEU A 23 -13.86 -21.30 6.32
CA LEU A 23 -13.46 -20.27 7.27
C LEU A 23 -14.53 -19.19 7.38
N PRO A 24 -14.80 -18.66 8.59
CA PRO A 24 -15.68 -17.50 8.74
C PRO A 24 -15.20 -16.30 7.88
N PRO A 25 -16.11 -15.44 7.36
CA PRO A 25 -15.74 -14.32 6.50
C PRO A 25 -14.65 -13.40 7.08
N LYS A 26 -14.69 -13.13 8.39
CA LYS A 26 -13.67 -12.33 9.09
C LYS A 26 -12.28 -12.99 9.09
N VAL A 27 -12.23 -14.32 9.22
CA VAL A 27 -10.97 -15.09 9.19
C VAL A 27 -10.38 -15.07 7.78
N ARG A 28 -11.22 -15.24 6.75
CA ARG A 28 -10.81 -15.09 5.34
C ARG A 28 -10.27 -13.68 5.05
N ALA A 29 -10.93 -12.65 5.58
CA ALA A 29 -10.46 -11.27 5.43
C ALA A 29 -9.06 -11.07 6.05
N VAL A 30 -8.80 -11.64 7.23
CA VAL A 30 -7.45 -11.62 7.81
C VAL A 30 -6.44 -12.28 6.89
N GLN A 31 -6.72 -13.48 6.36
CA GLN A 31 -5.79 -14.14 5.45
C GLN A 31 -5.50 -13.30 4.21
N ARG A 32 -6.54 -12.75 3.57
CA ARG A 32 -6.41 -11.87 2.40
C ARG A 32 -5.53 -10.66 2.69
N ILE A 33 -5.66 -10.01 3.84
CA ILE A 33 -4.82 -8.84 4.21
C ILE A 33 -3.33 -9.22 4.28
N TYR A 34 -3.01 -10.38 4.84
CA TYR A 34 -1.61 -10.83 4.90
C TYR A 34 -1.09 -11.25 3.53
N ASP A 35 -1.93 -11.89 2.72
CA ASP A 35 -1.57 -12.29 1.35
C ASP A 35 -1.38 -11.06 0.46
N ALA A 36 -2.28 -10.07 0.53
CA ALA A 36 -2.17 -8.77 -0.14
C ALA A 36 -0.86 -8.07 0.20
N ARG A 37 -0.50 -8.04 1.49
CA ARG A 37 0.78 -7.47 1.91
C ARG A 37 1.98 -8.23 1.33
N SER A 38 1.93 -9.56 1.32
CA SER A 38 3.01 -10.37 0.75
C SER A 38 3.12 -10.16 -0.76
N SER A 39 2.00 -10.09 -1.48
CA SER A 39 1.95 -9.79 -2.91
C SER A 39 2.49 -8.40 -3.18
N TRP A 40 2.12 -7.40 -2.37
CA TRP A 40 2.65 -6.04 -2.47
C TRP A 40 4.17 -6.00 -2.30
N GLU A 41 4.71 -6.68 -1.28
CA GLU A 41 6.15 -6.80 -1.07
C GLU A 41 6.87 -7.42 -2.28
N SER A 42 6.24 -8.39 -2.96
CA SER A 42 6.80 -9.00 -4.16
C SER A 42 6.79 -8.08 -5.39
N MET A 43 5.89 -7.10 -5.42
CA MET A 43 5.78 -6.11 -6.49
C MET A 43 6.84 -5.01 -6.40
N MET A 44 7.49 -4.87 -5.25
CA MET A 44 8.41 -3.77 -4.99
C MET A 44 9.88 -4.19 -5.10
N ARG A 45 10.72 -3.18 -5.31
CA ARG A 45 12.18 -3.23 -5.18
C ARG A 45 12.62 -2.02 -4.36
N GLY A 46 13.50 -2.22 -3.39
CA GLY A 46 14.07 -1.10 -2.61
C GLY A 46 14.79 -0.08 -3.51
N ASP A 47 14.73 1.18 -3.12
CA ASP A 47 15.38 2.29 -3.82
C ASP A 47 15.98 3.25 -2.78
N ALA A 48 17.25 3.61 -2.93
CA ALA A 48 17.96 4.41 -1.93
C ALA A 48 17.44 5.86 -1.84
N GLU A 49 16.81 6.38 -2.91
CA GLU A 49 16.31 7.74 -2.95
C GLU A 49 14.79 7.78 -2.75
N LEU A 50 14.07 6.89 -3.42
CA LEU A 50 12.61 6.82 -3.40
C LEU A 50 12.07 5.96 -2.24
N GLY A 51 12.94 5.28 -1.52
CA GLY A 51 12.58 4.26 -0.54
C GLY A 51 12.29 2.93 -1.22
N PHE A 52 11.39 2.90 -2.20
CA PHE A 52 11.11 1.73 -3.02
C PHE A 52 10.51 2.14 -4.37
N THR A 53 10.49 1.23 -5.33
CA THR A 53 9.85 1.39 -6.64
C THR A 53 9.08 0.12 -6.98
N LEU A 54 8.10 0.23 -7.89
CA LEU A 54 7.50 -0.96 -8.48
C LEU A 54 8.52 -1.66 -9.38
N ARG A 55 8.50 -2.99 -9.37
CA ARG A 55 9.19 -3.79 -10.38
C ARG A 55 8.54 -3.58 -11.73
N GLN A 56 9.35 -3.70 -12.77
CA GLN A 56 8.92 -3.60 -14.16
C GLN A 56 8.35 -4.94 -14.63
N ASP A 57 7.57 -4.89 -15.71
CA ASP A 57 7.04 -6.05 -16.45
C ASP A 57 6.33 -7.10 -15.58
N LEU A 58 5.63 -6.64 -14.54
CA LEU A 58 4.75 -7.50 -13.77
C LEU A 58 3.46 -7.73 -14.53
N ASP A 59 2.91 -8.94 -14.40
CA ASP A 59 1.53 -9.28 -14.77
C ASP A 59 1.01 -10.28 -13.76
N LEU A 60 0.22 -9.81 -12.80
CA LEU A 60 -0.25 -10.62 -11.69
C LEU A 60 -1.67 -10.26 -11.26
N VAL A 61 -2.26 -11.17 -10.49
CA VAL A 61 -3.52 -10.94 -9.79
C VAL A 61 -3.19 -10.55 -8.35
N PHE A 62 -3.56 -9.34 -7.97
CA PHE A 62 -3.38 -8.78 -6.65
C PHE A 62 -4.65 -8.96 -5.83
N PRO A 63 -4.60 -9.61 -4.64
CA PRO A 63 -5.77 -9.84 -3.80
C PRO A 63 -6.07 -8.57 -2.98
N SER A 64 -6.66 -7.55 -3.60
CA SER A 64 -7.04 -6.31 -2.91
C SER A 64 -8.15 -6.52 -1.88
N GLU A 65 -8.45 -5.48 -1.08
CA GLU A 65 -9.38 -5.56 0.05
C GLU A 65 -10.80 -5.96 -0.39
N GLY A 66 -11.30 -5.38 -1.48
CA GLY A 66 -12.64 -5.62 -2.00
C GLY A 66 -12.70 -6.75 -3.02
N ARG A 67 -11.63 -6.98 -3.77
CA ARG A 67 -11.60 -7.93 -4.90
C ARG A 67 -10.17 -8.26 -5.35
N GLU A 68 -10.06 -9.32 -6.15
CA GLU A 68 -8.87 -9.55 -6.94
C GLU A 68 -8.83 -8.56 -8.12
N ILE A 69 -7.68 -7.91 -8.32
CA ILE A 69 -7.44 -7.01 -9.44
C ILE A 69 -6.20 -7.45 -10.22
N ARG A 70 -6.26 -7.37 -11.55
CA ARG A 70 -5.06 -7.57 -12.37
C ARG A 70 -4.21 -6.32 -12.33
N ILE A 71 -2.93 -6.48 -11.98
CA ILE A 71 -1.94 -5.43 -12.00
C ILE A 71 -0.89 -5.79 -13.03
N ARG A 72 -0.71 -4.88 -13.99
CA ARG A 72 0.42 -4.89 -14.90
C ARG A 72 1.31 -3.71 -14.63
N THR A 73 2.62 -3.89 -14.72
CA THR A 73 3.58 -2.79 -14.68
C THR A 73 4.42 -2.74 -15.94
N ARG A 74 4.89 -1.55 -16.28
CA ARG A 74 5.84 -1.31 -17.37
C ARG A 74 6.97 -0.42 -16.89
N GLU A 75 8.08 -0.44 -17.61
CA GLU A 75 9.13 0.56 -17.41
C GLU A 75 8.70 1.94 -17.90
N PHE A 76 8.92 2.96 -17.07
CA PHE A 76 8.69 4.36 -17.43
C PHE A 76 9.94 4.96 -18.08
N ASP A 77 9.92 5.10 -19.40
CA ASP A 77 10.86 5.89 -20.21
C ASP A 77 12.34 5.80 -19.79
N THR A 78 12.83 4.58 -19.59
CA THR A 78 14.22 4.24 -19.20
C THR A 78 14.69 4.76 -17.84
N ALA A 79 13.79 5.33 -17.02
CA ALA A 79 14.13 5.84 -15.69
C ALA A 79 14.38 4.75 -14.65
N GLY A 80 14.33 3.46 -15.03
CA GLY A 80 14.52 2.34 -14.12
C GLY A 80 13.40 2.17 -13.09
N VAL A 81 12.26 2.84 -13.29
CA VAL A 81 11.08 2.82 -12.41
C VAL A 81 9.93 2.09 -13.10
N GLY A 82 9.33 1.12 -12.41
CA GLY A 82 8.08 0.51 -12.83
C GLY A 82 6.88 1.41 -12.52
N PHE A 83 5.88 1.42 -13.38
CA PHE A 83 4.60 2.09 -13.14
C PHE A 83 3.44 1.20 -13.56
N ARG A 84 2.24 1.44 -13.01
CA ARG A 84 1.06 0.65 -13.35
C ARG A 84 0.58 0.95 -14.77
N ASP A 85 0.44 -0.09 -15.58
CA ASP A 85 -0.09 0.03 -16.95
C ASP A 85 -1.61 0.21 -16.92
N LEU A 86 -2.06 1.42 -17.26
CA LEU A 86 -3.47 1.77 -17.44
C LEU A 86 -3.95 1.68 -18.89
N GLY A 87 -3.11 1.23 -19.82
CA GLY A 87 -3.45 1.13 -21.24
C GLY A 87 -3.36 2.45 -22.02
N THR A 88 -2.84 3.53 -21.41
CA THR A 88 -2.40 4.74 -22.13
C THR A 88 -0.99 4.54 -22.71
N ARG A 89 -0.57 5.38 -23.67
CA ARG A 89 0.69 5.18 -24.41
C ARG A 89 1.49 6.47 -24.54
N PRO A 90 2.84 6.41 -24.54
CA PRO A 90 3.66 7.58 -24.82
C PRO A 90 3.45 8.07 -26.27
N PRO A 91 3.73 9.36 -26.57
CA PRO A 91 4.11 10.40 -25.61
C PRO A 91 2.96 10.73 -24.66
N TYR A 92 3.28 10.96 -23.38
CA TYR A 92 2.27 11.30 -22.38
C TYR A 92 2.07 12.82 -22.34
N ASP A 93 0.82 13.27 -22.44
CA ASP A 93 0.45 14.67 -22.28
C ASP A 93 0.53 15.11 -20.82
N ALA A 94 0.22 14.18 -19.91
CA ALA A 94 0.24 14.40 -18.48
C ALA A 94 0.73 13.17 -17.72
N ILE A 95 1.18 13.40 -16.48
CA ILE A 95 1.46 12.34 -15.51
C ILE A 95 0.65 12.60 -14.24
N ALA A 96 0.16 11.54 -13.61
CA ALA A 96 -0.47 11.59 -12.29
C ALA A 96 0.46 10.96 -11.26
N ILE A 97 0.84 11.71 -10.23
CA ILE A 97 1.66 11.22 -9.11
C ILE A 97 0.80 11.14 -7.84
N GLY A 98 1.11 10.22 -6.94
CA GLY A 98 0.36 10.04 -5.69
C GLY A 98 0.63 8.69 -5.04
N ASP A 99 -0.21 8.36 -4.07
CA ASP A 99 -0.14 7.13 -3.30
C ASP A 99 -1.02 6.00 -3.87
N SER A 100 -1.58 5.15 -2.99
CA SER A 100 -2.55 4.09 -3.29
C SER A 100 -3.78 4.57 -4.07
N PHE A 101 -4.26 5.78 -3.83
CA PHE A 101 -5.44 6.32 -4.51
C PHE A 101 -5.14 6.69 -5.97
N THR A 102 -3.96 7.23 -6.25
CA THR A 102 -3.49 7.48 -7.62
C THR A 102 -3.04 6.19 -8.32
N PHE A 103 -2.54 5.22 -7.55
CA PHE A 103 -2.26 3.86 -8.04
C PHE A 103 -3.54 3.06 -8.35
N CYS A 104 -4.68 3.42 -7.74
CA CYS A 104 -5.97 2.75 -7.86
C CYS A 104 -5.99 1.31 -7.29
N ASP A 105 -5.48 1.11 -6.08
CA ASP A 105 -5.18 -0.21 -5.49
C ASP A 105 -6.37 -1.19 -5.29
N ASP A 106 -7.62 -0.72 -5.32
CA ASP A 106 -8.83 -1.57 -5.28
C ASP A 106 -9.71 -1.44 -6.53
N ALA A 107 -9.18 -0.81 -7.59
CA ALA A 107 -9.87 -0.66 -8.86
C ALA A 107 -9.10 -1.35 -10.01
N PRO A 108 -9.79 -2.08 -10.90
CA PRO A 108 -9.23 -2.46 -12.21
C PRO A 108 -8.73 -1.24 -13.00
N ALA A 109 -7.81 -1.46 -13.94
CA ALA A 109 -7.18 -0.37 -14.70
C ALA A 109 -8.20 0.52 -15.42
N GLU A 110 -9.24 -0.10 -15.99
CA GLU A 110 -10.37 0.54 -16.67
C GLU A 110 -11.21 1.44 -15.75
N ASN A 111 -11.23 1.15 -14.44
CA ASN A 111 -11.97 1.91 -13.45
C ASN A 111 -11.10 2.91 -12.68
N CYS A 112 -9.78 2.91 -12.92
CA CYS A 112 -8.88 3.86 -12.32
C CYS A 112 -9.21 5.28 -12.78
N TRP A 113 -9.29 6.24 -11.87
CA TRP A 113 -9.71 7.61 -12.20
C TRP A 113 -8.78 8.27 -13.23
N VAL A 114 -7.47 7.97 -13.17
CA VAL A 114 -6.49 8.46 -14.15
C VAL A 114 -6.82 7.96 -15.56
N ARG A 115 -7.21 6.69 -15.68
CA ARG A 115 -7.65 6.12 -16.97
C ARG A 115 -8.96 6.75 -17.44
N ARG A 116 -9.94 6.89 -16.54
CA ARG A 116 -11.22 7.51 -16.90
C ARG A 116 -11.06 8.98 -17.33
N LEU A 117 -10.15 9.71 -16.69
CA LEU A 117 -9.83 11.08 -17.09
C LEU A 117 -9.17 11.11 -18.48
N ALA A 118 -8.23 10.20 -18.76
CA ALA A 118 -7.64 10.05 -20.08
C ALA A 118 -8.71 9.78 -21.15
N ASP A 119 -9.63 8.84 -20.89
CA ASP A 119 -10.74 8.51 -21.80
C ASP A 119 -11.68 9.69 -22.04
N GLN A 120 -11.99 10.46 -20.99
CA GLN A 120 -12.91 11.60 -21.08
C GLN A 120 -12.30 12.82 -21.79
N THR A 121 -10.99 13.02 -21.67
CA THR A 121 -10.30 14.19 -22.22
C THR A 121 -9.63 13.91 -23.56
N GLY A 122 -9.43 12.65 -23.91
CA GLY A 122 -8.62 12.23 -25.05
C GLY A 122 -7.10 12.39 -24.82
N LEU A 123 -6.67 12.82 -23.63
CA LEU A 123 -5.26 12.98 -23.30
C LEU A 123 -4.60 11.63 -22.98
N SER A 124 -3.34 11.45 -23.35
CA SER A 124 -2.55 10.33 -22.87
C SER A 124 -1.95 10.63 -21.50
N ILE A 125 -2.48 9.98 -20.45
CA ILE A 125 -2.07 10.21 -19.06
C ILE A 125 -1.44 8.94 -18.48
N ALA A 126 -0.19 9.02 -18.00
CA ALA A 126 0.42 7.94 -17.23
C ALA A 126 0.12 8.09 -15.74
N THR A 127 -0.11 6.98 -15.03
CA THR A 127 -0.06 6.98 -13.56
C THR A 127 1.33 6.58 -13.10
N LEU A 128 1.90 7.41 -12.23
CA LEU A 128 3.09 7.15 -11.43
C LEU A 128 2.72 7.02 -9.94
N GLY A 129 1.44 6.73 -9.66
CA GLY A 129 1.00 6.46 -8.30
C GLY A 129 1.66 5.20 -7.75
N VAL A 130 2.02 5.18 -6.48
CA VAL A 130 2.60 4.01 -5.80
C VAL A 130 2.00 3.88 -4.40
N ASN A 131 1.42 2.72 -4.08
CA ASN A 131 0.85 2.50 -2.74
C ASN A 131 1.92 2.69 -1.63
N GLY A 132 1.59 3.51 -0.63
CA GLY A 132 2.47 3.81 0.50
C GLY A 132 3.54 4.87 0.22
N TYR A 133 3.50 5.54 -0.94
CA TYR A 133 4.28 6.75 -1.15
C TYR A 133 3.81 7.88 -0.24
N SER A 134 4.76 8.78 0.03
CA SER A 134 4.52 10.09 0.61
C SER A 134 4.73 11.15 -0.46
N ASN A 135 4.26 12.38 -0.25
CA ASN A 135 4.52 13.45 -1.21
C ASN A 135 6.02 13.78 -1.35
N LEU A 136 6.83 13.49 -0.32
CA LEU A 136 8.28 13.61 -0.42
C LEU A 136 8.87 12.58 -1.39
N ALA A 137 8.37 11.34 -1.38
CA ALA A 137 8.75 10.31 -2.35
C ALA A 137 8.25 10.66 -3.76
N GLU A 138 7.01 11.17 -3.88
CA GLU A 138 6.43 11.63 -5.15
C GLU A 138 7.24 12.77 -5.77
N ALA A 139 7.66 13.76 -4.98
CA ALA A 139 8.49 14.86 -5.45
C ALA A 139 9.88 14.40 -5.90
N ARG A 140 10.47 13.40 -5.24
CA ARG A 140 11.72 12.76 -5.69
C ARG A 140 11.49 11.99 -6.99
N LEU A 141 10.40 11.23 -7.09
CA LEU A 141 10.06 10.50 -8.31
C LEU A 141 9.85 11.45 -9.49
N LEU A 142 9.09 12.53 -9.30
CA LEU A 142 8.87 13.55 -10.32
C LEU A 142 10.19 14.12 -10.82
N ARG A 143 11.12 14.47 -9.93
CA ARG A 143 12.45 14.97 -10.32
C ARG A 143 13.25 13.94 -11.10
N ARG A 144 13.16 12.66 -10.75
CA ARG A 144 13.87 11.58 -11.45
C ARG A 144 13.34 11.38 -12.87
N VAL A 145 12.02 11.47 -13.07
CA VAL A 145 11.40 11.16 -14.37
C VAL A 145 11.17 12.39 -15.27
N SER A 146 11.16 13.60 -14.70
CA SER A 146 10.87 14.83 -15.44
C SER A 146 11.90 15.11 -16.54
N ALA A 147 13.15 14.66 -16.35
CA ALA A 147 14.22 14.79 -17.32
C ALA A 147 14.00 13.96 -18.60
N SER A 148 13.22 12.88 -18.54
CA SER A 148 12.93 12.04 -19.72
C SER A 148 11.60 12.46 -20.35
N VAL A 149 10.53 12.56 -19.55
CA VAL A 149 9.16 12.63 -20.08
C VAL A 149 8.67 14.05 -20.38
N HIS A 150 9.31 15.09 -19.82
CA HIS A 150 8.95 16.49 -20.05
C HIS A 150 7.43 16.75 -20.04
N PRO A 151 6.69 16.30 -19.01
CA PRO A 151 5.23 16.38 -19.00
C PRO A 151 4.78 17.84 -19.01
N LYS A 152 3.77 18.14 -19.83
CA LYS A 152 3.16 19.49 -19.87
C LYS A 152 2.23 19.73 -18.68
N LEU A 153 1.70 18.67 -18.09
CA LEU A 153 0.81 18.69 -16.94
C LEU A 153 1.20 17.59 -15.94
N VAL A 154 1.25 17.97 -14.66
CA VAL A 154 1.44 17.04 -13.54
C VAL A 154 0.21 17.13 -12.64
N LEU A 155 -0.51 16.03 -12.49
CA LEU A 155 -1.61 15.89 -11.55
C LEU A 155 -1.06 15.31 -10.24
N VAL A 156 -1.26 16.01 -9.13
CA VAL A 156 -0.78 15.58 -7.81
C VAL A 156 -1.96 15.10 -6.98
N GLY A 157 -1.98 13.81 -6.65
CA GLY A 157 -2.91 13.25 -5.67
C GLY A 157 -2.36 13.50 -4.27
N PHE A 158 -3.12 14.22 -3.44
CA PHE A 158 -2.78 14.49 -2.05
C PHE A 158 -3.93 14.00 -1.16
N PHE A 159 -3.61 13.17 -0.18
CA PHE A 159 -4.58 12.48 0.67
C PHE A 159 -4.20 12.62 2.16
N PRO A 160 -5.16 12.54 3.10
CA PRO A 160 -4.87 12.74 4.51
C PRO A 160 -3.76 11.83 5.10
N ASN A 161 -3.57 10.61 4.59
CA ASN A 161 -2.49 9.72 5.05
C ASN A 161 -1.09 10.29 4.75
N ASP A 162 -0.96 11.15 3.75
CA ASP A 162 0.31 11.73 3.34
C ASP A 162 1.01 12.49 4.48
N PHE A 163 0.27 13.15 5.36
CA PHE A 163 0.88 13.84 6.50
C PHE A 163 1.72 12.91 7.37
N LYS A 164 1.20 11.69 7.60
CA LYS A 164 1.88 10.65 8.37
C LYS A 164 3.00 10.01 7.57
N ASP A 165 2.77 9.75 6.29
CA ASP A 165 3.77 9.12 5.43
C ASP A 165 4.96 10.05 5.14
N ASN A 166 4.73 11.37 5.04
CA ASN A 166 5.78 12.38 4.95
C ASN A 166 6.68 12.37 6.20
N LEU A 167 6.11 12.27 7.41
CA LEU A 167 6.88 12.19 8.65
C LEU A 167 7.72 10.90 8.71
N HIS A 168 7.15 9.76 8.35
CA HIS A 168 7.91 8.50 8.30
C HIS A 168 9.05 8.56 7.29
N PHE A 169 8.79 9.11 6.10
CA PHE A 169 9.76 9.20 5.02
C PHE A 169 10.91 10.17 5.35
N ALA A 170 10.60 11.32 5.96
CA ALA A 170 11.59 12.26 6.47
C ALA A 170 12.52 11.60 7.50
N ARG A 171 11.94 10.89 8.48
CA ARG A 171 12.72 10.19 9.51
C ARG A 171 13.58 9.06 8.96
N TRP A 172 13.08 8.32 7.99
CA TRP A 172 13.90 7.33 7.30
C TRP A 172 15.09 7.99 6.62
N THR A 173 14.85 9.07 5.87
CA THR A 173 15.92 9.86 5.22
C THR A 173 16.94 10.36 6.26
N GLU A 174 16.48 10.95 7.36
CA GLU A 174 17.33 11.51 8.43
C GLU A 174 18.08 10.43 9.21
N SER A 175 17.55 9.20 9.28
CA SER A 175 18.19 8.11 10.02
C SER A 175 19.51 7.64 9.40
N GLY A 176 19.78 7.98 8.13
CA GLY A 176 20.96 7.51 7.40
C GLY A 176 21.03 5.99 7.27
N SER A 177 19.89 5.30 7.43
CA SER A 177 19.83 3.84 7.35
C SER A 177 20.24 3.36 5.95
N SER A 178 21.00 2.28 5.89
CA SER A 178 21.28 1.56 4.64
C SER A 178 20.11 0.68 4.18
N ASP A 179 19.08 0.51 5.01
CA ASP A 179 17.86 -0.21 4.63
C ASP A 179 17.01 0.68 3.70
N ASP A 180 16.34 0.05 2.73
CA ASP A 180 15.26 0.69 2.00
C ASP A 180 14.10 1.09 2.95
N TYR A 181 13.29 2.08 2.55
CA TYR A 181 12.23 2.63 3.42
C TYR A 181 11.28 1.56 3.94
N TRP A 182 10.92 0.58 3.11
CA TRP A 182 10.00 -0.49 3.51
C TRP A 182 10.63 -1.41 4.54
N THR A 183 11.88 -1.81 4.32
CA THR A 183 12.65 -2.63 5.29
C THR A 183 12.85 -1.89 6.61
N TRP A 184 13.19 -0.60 6.56
CA TRP A 184 13.31 0.25 7.75
C TRP A 184 12.00 0.31 8.54
N MET A 185 10.89 0.60 7.86
CA MET A 185 9.57 0.66 8.48
C MET A 185 9.13 -0.71 9.04
N ARG A 186 9.43 -1.79 8.31
CA ARG A 186 9.15 -3.18 8.72
C ARG A 186 9.84 -3.51 10.04
N ARG A 187 11.15 -3.25 10.14
CA ARG A 187 11.94 -3.53 11.35
C ARG A 187 11.49 -2.74 12.58
N LYS A 188 10.94 -1.54 12.37
CA LYS A 188 10.29 -0.76 13.45
C LYS A 188 8.99 -1.39 13.94
N ARG A 189 8.24 -2.08 13.06
CA ARG A 189 6.90 -2.60 13.35
C ARG A 189 6.86 -4.07 13.77
N ARG A 190 7.82 -4.89 13.34
CA ARG A 190 7.88 -6.35 13.57
C ARG A 190 9.34 -6.85 13.62
N SER A 191 9.56 -7.90 14.41
CA SER A 191 10.81 -8.66 14.38
C SER A 191 10.84 -9.65 13.21
N ASP A 192 12.03 -10.09 12.80
CA ASP A 192 12.16 -11.08 11.72
C ASP A 192 11.47 -12.42 12.04
N LEU A 193 11.39 -12.81 13.32
CA LEU A 193 10.62 -13.98 13.76
C LEU A 193 9.12 -13.77 13.55
N SER A 194 8.61 -12.59 13.92
CA SER A 194 7.21 -12.20 13.69
C SER A 194 6.85 -12.26 12.20
N ASP A 195 7.75 -11.83 11.32
CA ASP A 195 7.54 -11.88 9.87
C ASP A 195 7.57 -13.32 9.33
N ARG A 196 8.52 -14.15 9.80
CA ARG A 196 8.54 -15.58 9.42
C ARG A 196 7.24 -16.27 9.85
N LEU A 197 6.77 -16.03 11.07
CA LEU A 197 5.51 -16.60 11.55
C LEU A 197 4.31 -16.06 10.77
N ALA A 198 4.27 -14.76 10.46
CA ALA A 198 3.23 -14.18 9.61
C ALA A 198 3.20 -14.79 8.20
N ARG A 199 4.35 -15.22 7.67
CA ARG A 199 4.43 -15.87 6.36
C ARG A 199 3.92 -17.31 6.39
N TYR A 200 4.20 -18.07 7.45
CA TYR A 200 4.01 -19.52 7.47
C TYR A 200 2.98 -20.05 8.47
N SER A 201 2.40 -19.22 9.34
CA SER A 201 1.43 -19.63 10.35
C SER A 201 0.15 -18.82 10.29
N ILE A 202 -0.96 -19.51 10.02
CA ILE A 202 -2.31 -18.96 10.03
C ILE A 202 -2.72 -18.59 11.45
N LEU A 203 -2.37 -19.43 12.44
CA LEU A 203 -2.63 -19.13 13.84
C LEU A 203 -1.92 -17.84 14.27
N TYR A 204 -0.67 -17.66 13.86
CA TYR A 204 0.06 -16.43 14.12
C TYR A 204 -0.61 -15.21 13.46
N ARG A 205 -1.03 -15.32 12.19
CA ARG A 205 -1.77 -14.25 11.50
C ARG A 205 -3.03 -13.86 12.27
N LEU A 206 -3.78 -14.84 12.77
CA LEU A 206 -5.00 -14.59 13.55
C LEU A 206 -4.70 -13.95 14.90
N PHE A 207 -3.67 -14.42 15.61
CA PHE A 207 -3.25 -13.82 16.88
C PHE A 207 -2.74 -12.39 16.70
N ASP A 208 -1.86 -12.15 15.73
CA ASP A 208 -1.33 -10.81 15.45
C ASP A 208 -2.43 -9.88 14.91
N ALA A 209 -3.39 -10.39 14.14
CA ALA A 209 -4.60 -9.64 13.79
C ALA A 209 -5.44 -9.31 15.04
N ALA A 210 -5.75 -10.28 15.90
CA ALA A 210 -6.52 -10.01 17.12
C ALA A 210 -5.83 -8.96 18.01
N ARG A 211 -4.50 -9.01 18.12
CA ARG A 211 -3.69 -8.03 18.86
C ARG A 211 -3.72 -6.63 18.23
N ARG A 212 -3.65 -6.53 16.89
CA ARG A 212 -3.63 -5.24 16.15
C ARG A 212 -5.00 -4.61 15.93
N TYR A 213 -6.03 -5.44 15.87
CA TYR A 213 -7.41 -5.04 15.56
C TYR A 213 -8.25 -5.01 16.84
N GLY A 214 -7.67 -4.53 17.95
CA GLY A 214 -8.41 -4.19 19.18
C GLY A 214 -9.45 -3.09 18.97
N LYS A 215 -10.11 -2.61 20.04
CA LYS A 215 -11.15 -1.57 19.93
C LYS A 215 -10.63 -0.35 19.15
N ARG A 216 -11.27 -0.05 18.03
CA ARG A 216 -10.99 1.13 17.19
C ARG A 216 -12.07 2.17 17.42
N HIS A 217 -11.68 3.44 17.51
CA HIS A 217 -12.63 4.54 17.48
C HIS A 217 -12.90 4.87 16.00
N THR A 218 -14.01 4.34 15.49
CA THR A 218 -14.55 4.67 14.18
C THR A 218 -15.77 5.56 14.36
N CYS A 219 -15.82 6.66 13.62
CA CYS A 219 -17.00 7.51 13.50
C CYS A 219 -17.53 7.35 12.07
N GLU A 220 -18.79 6.98 11.92
CA GLU A 220 -19.46 6.96 10.63
C GLU A 220 -20.22 8.26 10.46
N TYR A 221 -20.02 8.95 9.33
CA TYR A 221 -20.72 10.17 8.98
C TYR A 221 -21.42 9.97 7.65
N ARG A 222 -22.75 10.17 7.63
CA ARG A 222 -23.58 10.00 6.44
C ARG A 222 -24.37 11.27 6.14
N GLU A 223 -24.09 11.90 5.01
CA GLU A 223 -24.81 13.09 4.56
C GLU A 223 -24.82 13.18 3.03
N GLY A 224 -25.98 13.48 2.43
CA GLY A 224 -26.09 13.77 1.01
C GLY A 224 -25.68 12.64 0.06
N GLY A 225 -25.76 11.38 0.49
CA GLY A 225 -25.28 10.21 -0.27
C GLY A 225 -23.79 9.90 -0.10
N LEU A 226 -23.08 10.66 0.72
CA LEU A 226 -21.70 10.37 1.13
C LEU A 226 -21.72 9.54 2.41
N ASP A 227 -20.89 8.49 2.45
CA ASP A 227 -20.65 7.67 3.63
C ASP A 227 -19.16 7.72 3.97
N PHE A 228 -18.82 8.39 5.06
CA PHE A 228 -17.45 8.55 5.53
C PHE A 228 -17.23 7.73 6.79
N VAL A 229 -16.24 6.85 6.76
CA VAL A 229 -15.75 6.15 7.95
C VAL A 229 -14.46 6.79 8.40
N TRP A 230 -14.53 7.59 9.46
CA TRP A 230 -13.37 8.22 10.07
C TRP A 230 -12.75 7.30 11.11
N ARG A 231 -11.49 6.92 10.89
CA ARG A 231 -10.70 6.18 11.87
C ARG A 231 -9.69 7.10 12.53
N ALA A 232 -10.03 7.61 13.70
CA ALA A 232 -9.13 8.43 14.50
C ALA A 232 -8.09 7.52 15.20
N ASP A 233 -6.96 7.27 14.52
CA ASP A 233 -5.84 6.61 15.15
C ASP A 233 -5.17 7.51 16.21
N ALA A 234 -4.22 6.98 16.97
CA ALA A 234 -3.57 7.75 18.03
C ALA A 234 -2.88 9.01 17.49
N TRP A 235 -2.34 8.94 16.27
CA TRP A 235 -1.65 10.06 15.65
C TRP A 235 -2.63 11.20 15.31
N TRP A 236 -3.75 10.91 14.65
CA TRP A 236 -4.77 11.92 14.35
C TRP A 236 -5.34 12.57 15.62
N ARG A 237 -5.55 11.78 16.67
CA ARG A 237 -6.00 12.32 17.96
C ARG A 237 -4.96 13.26 18.56
N GLU A 238 -3.68 12.96 18.44
CA GLU A 238 -2.62 13.81 18.96
C GLU A 238 -2.48 15.12 18.17
N VAL A 239 -2.56 15.05 16.83
CA VAL A 239 -2.59 16.24 15.95
C VAL A 239 -3.73 17.18 16.36
N VAL A 240 -4.94 16.63 16.52
CA VAL A 240 -6.12 17.43 16.86
C VAL A 240 -6.06 17.97 18.29
N ARG A 241 -5.50 17.22 19.24
CA ARG A 241 -5.36 17.67 20.64
C ARG A 241 -4.27 18.72 20.83
N ASN A 242 -3.27 18.76 19.96
CA ASN A 242 -2.13 19.66 20.06
C ASN A 242 -1.91 20.44 18.76
N PRO A 243 -2.89 21.26 18.34
CA PRO A 243 -2.75 22.05 17.12
C PRO A 243 -1.49 22.94 17.20
N GLY A 244 -0.71 22.96 16.12
CA GLY A 244 0.56 23.70 16.06
C GLY A 244 1.79 22.95 16.58
N LYS A 245 1.64 21.76 17.16
CA LYS A 245 2.75 20.84 17.44
C LYS A 245 2.70 19.67 16.46
N THR A 246 3.74 19.48 15.66
CA THR A 246 3.88 18.28 14.83
C THR A 246 4.09 17.08 15.75
N PRO A 247 3.13 16.14 15.87
CA PRO A 247 3.33 15.00 16.76
C PRO A 247 4.47 14.16 16.23
N GLY A 248 5.49 13.95 17.05
CA GLY A 248 6.45 12.90 16.78
C GLY A 248 5.74 11.55 16.88
N PHE A 249 5.96 10.65 15.93
CA PHE A 249 5.72 9.23 16.16
C PHE A 249 6.77 8.71 17.15
N GLU A 250 6.40 8.02 18.22
CA GLU A 250 7.24 6.93 18.73
C GLU A 250 6.76 5.69 17.99
N LEU A 251 7.62 5.13 17.12
CA LEU A 251 7.33 3.92 16.35
C LEU A 251 7.60 2.68 17.20
#